data_AF-A0A523J3F9-F1
#
_entry.id   AF-A0A523J3F9-F1
#
_cell.length_a   1.000
_cell.length_b   1.000
_cell.length_c   1.000
_cell.angle_alpha   90.00
_cell.angle_beta   90.00
_cell.angle_gamma   90.00
#
_symmetry.space_group_name_H-M   'P 1'
#
loop_
_entity.id
_entity.type
_entity.pdbx_description
1 polymer ?
#
loop_
_entity_poly.entity_id
_entity_poly.type
_entity_poly.pdbx_seq_one_letter_code
_entity_poly.pdbx_strand_id
1 'polypeptide(L)'
;MNLFFKGRNFRPTFLLIVLILFSCTKDKRLEGKSEAEIKLIDRGRTVYMTTCVVCHHPNPALDGPTGPAISGSSLVLIKEKLLKGGYPEGYKAKRSTHLMPTFIEEHENDIDAIHAFLNL
;
A
#
# COMPACT_ATOMS: atom_id res chain seq x y z
N MET A 1 -63.24 4.74 -18.90
CA MET A 1 -62.86 3.80 -19.96
C MET A 1 -61.55 4.28 -20.56
N ASN A 2 -60.55 3.40 -20.55
CA ASN A 2 -59.23 3.45 -21.20
C ASN A 2 -58.13 4.36 -20.61
N LEU A 3 -57.32 3.69 -19.79
CA LEU A 3 -55.90 3.94 -19.50
C LEU A 3 -55.08 4.09 -20.79
N PHE A 4 -54.10 5.00 -20.79
CA PHE A 4 -52.95 4.92 -21.68
C PHE A 4 -51.66 5.21 -20.90
N PHE A 5 -51.11 4.18 -20.26
CA PHE A 5 -49.74 4.18 -19.75
C PHE A 5 -48.78 4.19 -20.94
N LYS A 6 -48.16 5.35 -21.22
CA LYS A 6 -47.08 5.45 -22.21
C LYS A 6 -45.77 5.01 -21.55
N GLY A 7 -45.47 3.71 -21.63
CA GLY A 7 -44.20 3.13 -21.20
C GLY A 7 -43.02 3.77 -21.95
N ARG A 8 -42.23 4.58 -21.24
CA ARG A 8 -40.90 4.98 -21.71
C ARG A 8 -39.99 3.75 -21.60
N ASN A 9 -39.57 3.24 -22.76
CA ASN A 9 -38.51 2.24 -22.89
C ASN A 9 -37.19 2.83 -22.35
N PHE A 10 -36.94 2.67 -21.06
CA PHE A 10 -35.67 3.03 -20.43
C PHE A 10 -34.64 1.97 -20.81
N ARG A 11 -33.86 2.19 -21.87
CA ARG A 11 -32.77 1.30 -22.28
C ARG A 11 -31.76 1.21 -21.12
N PRO A 12 -31.55 0.03 -20.50
CA PRO A 12 -30.69 -0.11 -19.32
C PRO A 12 -29.21 0.15 -19.62
N THR A 13 -28.85 0.29 -20.90
CA THR A 13 -27.49 0.55 -21.38
C THR A 13 -26.93 1.92 -20.95
N PHE A 14 -27.79 2.93 -20.74
CA PHE A 14 -27.33 4.26 -20.29
C PHE A 14 -27.07 4.31 -18.78
N LEU A 15 -27.76 3.48 -17.98
CA LEU A 15 -27.59 3.42 -16.53
C LEU A 15 -26.24 2.77 -16.13
N LEU A 16 -25.73 1.85 -16.95
CA LEU A 16 -24.48 1.14 -16.68
C LEU A 16 -23.23 2.03 -16.83
N ILE A 17 -23.27 3.00 -17.77
CA ILE A 17 -22.15 3.92 -18.04
C ILE A 17 -21.96 4.92 -16.89
N VAL A 18 -23.05 5.37 -16.27
CA VAL A 18 -23.01 6.32 -15.14
C VAL A 18 -22.34 5.71 -13.91
N LEU A 19 -22.51 4.41 -13.65
CA LEU A 19 -21.89 3.73 -12.50
C LEU A 19 -20.38 3.56 -12.62
N ILE A 20 -19.83 3.47 -13.84
CA ILE A 20 -18.40 3.30 -14.08
C ILE A 20 -17.62 4.59 -13.82
N LEU A 21 -18.23 5.76 -14.04
CA LEU A 21 -17.56 7.07 -13.93
C LEU A 21 -17.35 7.56 -12.48
N PHE A 22 -17.97 6.93 -11.49
CA PHE A 22 -17.86 7.34 -10.08
C PHE A 22 -16.95 6.45 -9.22
N SER A 23 -16.36 5.38 -9.77
CA SER A 23 -15.57 4.42 -9.00
C SER A 23 -14.08 4.79 -8.91
N CYS A 24 -13.79 6.04 -8.51
CA CYS A 24 -12.46 6.46 -8.07
C CYS A 24 -12.57 7.02 -6.64
N THR A 25 -12.62 6.13 -5.66
CA THR A 25 -12.48 6.52 -4.26
C THR A 25 -11.03 6.92 -4.01
N LYS A 26 -10.76 8.24 -3.95
CA LYS A 26 -9.46 8.75 -3.49
C LYS A 26 -9.21 8.29 -2.05
N ASP A 27 -8.03 7.74 -1.79
CA ASP A 27 -7.60 7.41 -0.43
C ASP A 27 -7.47 8.71 0.38
N LYS A 28 -8.25 8.85 1.46
CA LYS A 28 -8.23 10.06 2.30
C LYS A 28 -6.86 10.31 2.94
N ARG A 29 -6.02 9.28 3.09
CA ARG A 29 -4.66 9.43 3.62
C ARG A 29 -3.73 10.20 2.67
N LEU A 30 -4.10 10.33 1.40
CA LEU A 30 -3.35 11.10 0.40
C LEU A 30 -3.80 12.58 0.36
N GLU A 31 -4.84 12.96 1.10
CA GLU A 31 -5.32 14.34 1.14
C GLU A 31 -4.24 15.27 1.73
N GLY A 32 -3.92 16.35 1.00
CA GLY A 32 -2.88 17.30 1.38
C GLY A 32 -1.44 16.88 1.02
N LYS A 33 -1.23 15.72 0.38
CA LYS A 33 0.07 15.30 -0.14
C LYS A 33 0.36 15.92 -1.51
N SER A 34 1.62 16.29 -1.75
CA SER A 34 2.08 16.72 -3.07
C SER A 34 2.05 15.57 -4.08
N GLU A 35 1.99 15.90 -5.38
CA GLU A 35 2.03 14.89 -6.45
C GLU A 35 3.29 14.01 -6.39
N ALA A 36 4.44 14.61 -6.06
CA ALA A 36 5.69 13.90 -5.88
C ALA A 36 5.64 12.92 -4.70
N GLU A 37 5.07 13.31 -3.56
CA GLU A 37 4.87 12.42 -2.41
C GLU A 37 3.93 11.26 -2.76
N ILE A 38 2.81 11.53 -3.45
CA ILE A 38 1.86 10.50 -3.86
C ILE A 38 2.54 9.47 -4.75
N LYS A 39 3.32 9.91 -5.75
CA LYS A 39 4.08 9.02 -6.62
C LYS A 39 5.08 8.16 -5.84
N LEU A 40 5.73 8.75 -4.83
CA LEU A 40 6.69 8.06 -3.98
C LEU A 40 5.98 7.00 -3.10
N ILE A 41 4.84 7.34 -2.50
CA ILE A 41 3.98 6.44 -1.73
C ILE A 41 3.50 5.27 -2.61
N ASP A 42 3.05 5.55 -3.84
CA ASP A 42 2.55 4.53 -4.76
C ASP A 42 3.67 3.57 -5.21
N ARG A 43 4.89 4.08 -5.40
CA ARG A 43 6.06 3.24 -5.64
C ARG A 43 6.33 2.33 -4.44
N GLY A 44 6.32 2.88 -3.22
CA GLY A 44 6.50 2.12 -1.98
C GLY A 44 5.44 1.05 -1.79
N ARG A 45 4.18 1.38 -2.06
CA ARG A 45 3.05 0.44 -2.03
C ARG A 45 3.28 -0.70 -3.01
N THR A 46 3.72 -0.39 -4.23
CA THR A 46 3.99 -1.41 -5.25
C THR A 46 5.04 -2.39 -4.75
N VAL A 47 6.19 -1.90 -4.29
CA VAL A 47 7.27 -2.76 -3.76
C VAL A 47 6.80 -3.59 -2.57
N TYR A 48 6.07 -2.96 -1.64
CA TYR A 48 5.54 -3.65 -0.46
C TYR A 48 4.63 -4.82 -0.86
N MET A 49 3.68 -4.55 -1.77
CA MET A 49 2.67 -5.53 -2.19
C MET A 49 3.23 -6.63 -3.09
N THR A 50 4.35 -6.42 -3.78
CA THR A 50 4.97 -7.45 -4.62
C THR A 50 6.01 -8.28 -3.90
N THR A 51 6.72 -7.69 -2.93
CA THR A 51 7.89 -8.32 -2.31
C THR A 51 7.69 -8.59 -0.83
N CYS A 52 7.19 -7.61 -0.06
CA CYS A 52 7.21 -7.68 1.40
C CYS A 52 6.06 -8.50 2.00
N VAL A 53 4.90 -8.52 1.34
CA VAL A 53 3.68 -9.19 1.83
C VAL A 53 3.76 -10.71 1.89
N VAL A 54 4.80 -11.32 1.31
CA VAL A 54 5.04 -12.77 1.45
C VAL A 54 5.27 -13.13 2.92
N CYS A 55 5.94 -12.25 3.68
CA CYS A 55 6.21 -12.44 5.10
C CYS A 55 5.38 -11.51 5.99
N HIS A 56 5.16 -10.27 5.55
CA HIS A 56 4.42 -9.26 6.30
C HIS A 56 2.94 -9.23 5.89
N HIS A 57 2.10 -8.63 6.71
CA HIS A 57 0.68 -8.54 6.41
C HIS A 57 0.39 -7.46 5.33
N PRO A 58 -0.57 -7.63 4.40
CA PRO A 58 -0.93 -6.60 3.41
C PRO A 58 -1.24 -5.21 4.00
N ASN A 59 -1.82 -5.19 5.20
CA ASN A 59 -1.82 -4.01 6.07
C ASN A 59 -0.56 -4.01 6.96
N PRO A 60 0.39 -3.07 6.79
CA PRO A 60 1.66 -3.05 7.53
C PRO A 60 1.52 -2.77 9.04
N ALA A 61 0.35 -2.35 9.50
CA ALA A 61 0.07 -2.15 10.93
C ALA A 61 -0.25 -3.47 11.66
N LEU A 62 -0.39 -4.58 10.94
CA LEU A 62 -0.71 -5.88 11.50
C LEU A 62 0.46 -6.85 11.33
N ASP A 63 0.53 -7.83 12.23
CA ASP A 63 1.47 -8.94 12.12
C ASP A 63 1.12 -9.82 10.92
N GLY A 64 2.14 -10.19 10.15
CA GLY A 64 2.04 -11.20 9.10
C GLY A 64 2.25 -12.61 9.64
N PRO A 65 2.21 -13.62 8.76
CA PRO A 65 2.46 -15.01 9.14
C PRO A 65 3.87 -15.21 9.71
N THR A 66 4.85 -14.44 9.24
CA THR A 66 6.27 -14.56 9.65
C THR A 66 6.84 -13.22 10.12
N GLY A 67 6.57 -12.14 9.37
CA GLY A 67 7.06 -10.80 9.65
C GLY A 67 6.18 -10.05 10.67
N PRO A 68 6.75 -9.22 11.55
CA PRO A 68 5.97 -8.39 12.46
C PRO A 68 5.24 -7.23 11.73
N ALA A 69 4.36 -6.54 12.44
CA ALA A 69 3.87 -5.22 12.03
C ALA A 69 5.03 -4.22 11.91
N ILE A 70 5.09 -3.47 10.80
CA ILE A 70 6.19 -2.55 10.44
C ILE A 70 5.73 -1.14 10.04
N SER A 71 4.45 -0.82 10.13
CA SER A 71 3.99 0.57 9.98
C SER A 71 4.72 1.50 10.96
N GLY A 72 5.03 2.72 10.53
CA GLY A 72 5.76 3.70 11.34
C GLY A 72 7.26 3.44 11.46
N SER A 73 7.83 2.51 10.68
CA SER A 73 9.28 2.22 10.73
C SER A 73 10.08 3.44 10.27
N SER A 74 11.14 3.76 11.02
CA SER A 74 12.04 4.86 10.66
C SER A 74 12.88 4.51 9.43
N LEU A 75 13.30 5.53 8.69
CA LEU A 75 14.16 5.36 7.51
C LEU A 75 15.44 4.58 7.84
N VAL A 76 16.06 4.84 9.00
CA VAL A 76 17.28 4.16 9.43
C VAL A 76 17.02 2.68 9.69
N LEU A 77 15.92 2.32 10.35
CA LEU A 77 15.54 0.93 10.56
C LEU A 77 15.32 0.19 9.24
N ILE A 78 14.65 0.84 8.28
CA ILE A 78 14.39 0.25 6.95
C ILE A 78 15.72 0.01 6.21
N LYS A 79 16.64 0.98 6.21
CA LYS A 79 17.97 0.85 5.58
C LYS A 79 18.79 -0.28 6.21
N GLU A 80 18.93 -0.27 7.53
CA GLU A 80 19.70 -1.30 8.25
C GLU A 80 19.10 -2.69 7.99
N LYS A 81 17.77 -2.80 8.01
CA LYS A 81 17.12 -4.10 7.86
C LYS A 81 17.18 -4.64 6.43
N LEU A 82 16.85 -3.81 5.43
CA LEU A 82 16.78 -4.25 4.03
C LEU A 82 18.17 -4.39 3.40
N LEU A 83 19.10 -3.49 3.69
CA LEU A 83 20.39 -3.47 2.99
C LEU A 83 21.45 -4.30 3.72
N LYS A 84 21.38 -4.38 5.05
CA LYS A 84 22.40 -5.05 5.87
C LYS A 84 21.88 -6.26 6.65
N GLY A 85 20.57 -6.49 6.66
CA GLY A 85 19.93 -7.59 7.41
C GLY A 85 19.87 -7.37 8.92
N GLY A 86 20.43 -6.26 9.40
CA GLY A 86 20.63 -5.94 10.81
C GLY A 86 19.56 -5.01 11.39
N TYR A 87 19.92 -4.37 12.50
CA TYR A 87 19.09 -3.38 13.19
C TYR A 87 19.97 -2.22 13.65
N PRO A 88 19.41 -1.00 13.79
CA PRO A 88 20.12 0.12 14.39
C PRO A 88 20.57 -0.19 15.83
N GLU A 89 21.61 0.51 16.30
CA GLU A 89 22.10 0.35 17.67
C GLU A 89 20.99 0.59 18.70
N GLY A 90 20.93 -0.28 19.72
CA GLY A 90 19.90 -0.24 20.77
C GLY A 90 18.51 -0.70 20.33
N TYR A 91 18.29 -1.04 19.05
CA TYR A 91 16.99 -1.51 18.59
C TYR A 91 16.74 -2.98 19.00
N LYS A 92 15.62 -3.22 19.68
CA LYS A 92 15.17 -4.58 20.02
C LYS A 92 14.30 -5.17 18.92
N ALA A 93 14.75 -6.27 18.32
CA ALA A 93 13.98 -6.99 17.31
C ALA A 93 12.60 -7.43 17.84
N LYS A 94 11.56 -7.26 17.01
CA LYS A 94 10.18 -7.67 17.34
C LYS A 94 9.96 -9.18 17.28
N ARG A 95 10.83 -9.90 16.56
CA ARG A 95 10.82 -11.36 16.42
C ARG A 95 12.24 -11.88 16.64
N SER A 96 12.35 -13.13 17.11
CA SER A 96 13.63 -13.83 17.29
C SER A 96 14.14 -14.51 16.03
N THR A 97 13.32 -14.58 14.97
CA THR A 97 13.68 -15.22 13.70
C THR A 97 14.55 -14.31 12.83
N HIS A 98 15.52 -14.89 12.13
CA HIS A 98 16.42 -14.20 11.20
C HIS A 98 16.13 -14.55 9.72
N LEU A 99 14.86 -14.84 9.40
CA LEU A 99 14.46 -15.36 8.08
C LEU A 99 14.40 -14.32 6.96
N MET A 100 14.32 -13.03 7.31
CA MET A 100 14.20 -11.97 6.31
C MET A 100 15.53 -11.79 5.55
N PRO A 101 15.56 -12.01 4.23
CA PRO A 101 16.77 -11.78 3.44
C PRO A 101 17.05 -10.28 3.29
N THR A 102 18.24 -9.95 2.80
CA THR A 102 18.60 -8.60 2.34
C THR A 102 18.11 -8.38 0.91
N PHE A 103 17.91 -7.11 0.54
CA PHE A 103 17.35 -6.68 -0.74
C PHE A 103 18.16 -5.54 -1.36
N ILE A 104 19.49 -5.58 -1.21
CA ILE A 104 20.38 -4.50 -1.67
C ILE A 104 20.33 -4.34 -3.19
N GLU A 105 20.26 -5.43 -3.95
CA GLU A 105 20.27 -5.35 -5.42
C GLU A 105 18.90 -4.92 -5.98
N GLU A 106 17.81 -5.33 -5.34
CA GLU A 106 16.46 -5.13 -5.86
C GLU A 106 15.83 -3.81 -5.43
N HIS A 107 16.12 -3.35 -4.21
CA HIS A 107 15.34 -2.30 -3.55
C HIS A 107 16.17 -1.21 -2.87
N GLU A 108 17.48 -1.10 -3.11
CA GLU A 108 18.30 0.00 -2.58
C GLU A 108 17.76 1.38 -3.01
N ASN A 109 17.31 1.51 -4.27
CA ASN A 109 16.74 2.75 -4.78
C ASN A 109 15.29 3.01 -4.37
N ASP A 110 14.64 2.03 -3.71
CA ASP A 110 13.23 2.10 -3.32
C ASP A 110 13.04 2.41 -1.83
N ILE A 111 14.11 2.56 -1.05
CA ILE A 111 14.05 2.73 0.40
C ILE A 111 13.17 3.92 0.81
N ASP A 112 13.33 5.09 0.17
CA ASP A 112 12.55 6.28 0.50
C ASP A 112 11.07 6.08 0.13
N ALA A 113 10.79 5.33 -0.94
CA ALA A 113 9.45 4.96 -1.35
C ALA A 113 8.78 4.04 -0.33
N ILE A 114 9.49 2.98 0.08
CA ILE A 114 9.02 2.05 1.12
C ILE A 114 8.77 2.81 2.43
N HIS A 115 9.69 3.68 2.83
CA HIS A 115 9.52 4.51 4.03
C HIS A 115 8.29 5.40 3.94
N ALA A 116 8.06 6.07 2.80
CA ALA A 116 6.88 6.90 2.60
C ALA A 116 5.58 6.09 2.71
N PHE A 117 5.52 4.89 2.13
CA PHE A 117 4.35 4.03 2.21
C PHE A 117 4.07 3.49 3.62
N LEU A 118 5.10 3.08 4.36
CA LEU A 118 4.93 2.55 5.73
C LEU A 118 4.49 3.61 6.76
N ASN A 119 4.63 4.89 6.41
CA ASN A 119 4.28 6.05 7.23
C ASN A 119 3.07 6.84 6.66
N LEU A 120 2.26 6.20 5.82
CA LEU A 120 0.99 6.71 5.28
C LEU A 120 -0.20 6.41 6.19
#